data_AF-A0A942G9W4-F1
#
_entry.id   AF-A0A942G9W4-F1
#
_cell.length_a   1.000
_cell.length_b   1.000
_cell.length_c   1.000
_cell.angle_alpha   90.00
_cell.angle_beta   90.00
_cell.angle_gamma   90.00
#
_symmetry.space_group_name_H-M   'P 1'
#
loop_
_entity.id
_entity.type
_entity.pdbx_description
1 polymer ?
#
loop_
_entity_poly.entity_id
_entity_poly.type
_entity_poly.pdbx_seq_one_letter_code
_entity_poly.pdbx_strand_id
1 'polypeptide(L)'
;MELILEKWFFFLLIWTRLVGIVFLFPFFSWRGVPVALRLWLSLVLAVLLFFSLQGEPAPAPEDSVRLVLLIAQEALTGLALGYLTLLFFSLFVNAGQMIDLSSGLMLSAVFDPQFGGQVTFMGQFYYLLALVFYLT
;
A
#
# COMPACT_ATOMS: atom_id res chain seq x y z
N MET A 1 8.28 1.00 -34.85
CA MET A 1 7.01 0.67 -34.15
C MET A 1 7.30 -0.14 -32.88
N GLU A 2 8.24 -1.10 -32.94
CA GLU A 2 8.61 -1.97 -31.81
C GLU A 2 9.18 -1.22 -30.59
N LEU A 3 10.05 -0.23 -30.79
CA LEU A 3 10.59 0.58 -29.68
C LEU A 3 9.52 1.28 -28.83
N ILE A 4 8.40 1.70 -29.45
CA ILE A 4 7.29 2.35 -28.73
C ILE A 4 6.54 1.32 -27.89
N LEU A 5 6.35 0.11 -28.43
CA LEU A 5 5.71 -0.99 -27.72
C LEU A 5 6.55 -1.42 -26.51
N GLU A 6 7.86 -1.60 -26.67
CA GLU A 6 8.76 -1.97 -25.57
C GLU A 6 8.73 -0.94 -24.42
N LYS A 7 8.78 0.35 -24.76
CA LYS A 7 8.67 1.43 -23.78
C LYS A 7 7.32 1.42 -23.05
N TRP A 8 6.24 1.17 -23.78
CA TRP A 8 4.90 1.07 -23.19
C TRP A 8 4.78 -0.12 -22.23
N PHE A 9 5.32 -1.30 -22.60
CA PHE A 9 5.34 -2.47 -21.74
C PHE A 9 6.16 -2.25 -20.47
N PHE A 10 7.36 -1.67 -20.61
CA PHE A 10 8.20 -1.34 -19.47
C PHE A 10 7.50 -0.38 -18.50
N PHE A 11 6.83 0.66 -19.03
CA PHE A 11 6.00 1.56 -18.24
C PHE A 11 4.87 0.83 -17.50
N LEU A 12 4.16 -0.08 -18.18
CA LEU A 12 3.05 -0.85 -17.61
C LEU A 12 3.52 -1.70 -16.42
N LEU A 13 4.69 -2.34 -16.52
CA LEU A 13 5.28 -3.11 -15.43
C LEU A 13 5.59 -2.24 -14.20
N ILE A 14 6.23 -1.08 -14.41
CA ILE A 14 6.51 -0.11 -13.33
C ILE A 14 5.21 0.36 -12.66
N TRP A 15 4.22 0.72 -13.46
CA TRP A 15 2.94 1.21 -12.95
C TRP A 15 2.20 0.14 -12.16
N THR A 16 2.19 -1.11 -12.64
CA THR A 16 1.57 -2.25 -11.94
C THR A 16 2.18 -2.46 -10.56
N ARG A 17 3.52 -2.44 -10.46
CA ARG A 17 4.22 -2.55 -9.17
C ARG A 17 3.84 -1.41 -8.22
N LEU A 18 3.84 -0.17 -8.71
CA LEU A 18 3.53 1.01 -7.90
C LEU A 18 2.06 1.03 -7.43
N VAL A 19 1.12 0.59 -8.26
CA VAL A 19 -0.27 0.40 -7.84
C VAL A 19 -0.33 -0.55 -6.65
N GLY A 20 0.35 -1.71 -6.73
CA GLY A 20 0.40 -2.68 -5.63
C GLY A 20 0.93 -2.08 -4.31
N ILE A 21 2.00 -1.29 -4.39
CA ILE A 21 2.60 -0.64 -3.21
C ILE A 21 1.65 0.42 -2.63
N VAL A 22 1.18 1.37 -3.46
CA VAL A 22 0.38 2.52 -3.01
C VAL A 22 -0.97 2.09 -2.42
N PHE A 23 -1.57 1.01 -2.94
CA PHE A 23 -2.87 0.53 -2.43
C PHE A 23 -2.80 -0.01 -1.01
N LEU A 24 -1.69 -0.66 -0.67
CA LEU A 24 -1.48 -1.25 0.65
C LEU A 24 -0.76 -0.28 1.60
N PHE A 25 -0.13 0.77 1.10
CA PHE A 25 0.61 1.69 1.94
C PHE A 25 -0.30 2.35 3.02
N PRO A 26 0.01 2.21 4.32
CA PRO A 26 -0.87 2.60 5.43
C PRO A 26 -1.39 4.04 5.32
N PHE A 27 -0.52 4.99 4.97
CA PHE A 27 -0.89 6.40 4.79
C PHE A 27 -1.97 6.62 3.73
N PHE A 28 -1.88 5.93 2.59
CA PHE A 28 -2.83 6.07 1.48
C PHE A 28 -4.03 5.12 1.59
N SER A 29 -3.96 4.11 2.46
CA SER A 29 -5.01 3.12 2.69
C SER A 29 -6.18 3.64 3.55
N TRP A 30 -6.14 4.91 3.98
CA TRP A 30 -7.19 5.49 4.81
C TRP A 30 -8.51 5.60 4.04
N ARG A 31 -9.63 5.26 4.70
CA ARG A 31 -10.99 5.28 4.11
C ARG A 31 -11.40 6.63 3.52
N GLY A 32 -10.78 7.73 3.95
CA GLY A 32 -11.02 9.07 3.41
C GLY A 32 -10.41 9.33 2.02
N VAL A 33 -9.54 8.44 1.51
CA VAL A 33 -8.85 8.62 0.23
C VAL A 33 -9.58 7.89 -0.91
N PRO A 34 -10.13 8.61 -1.90
CA PRO A 34 -10.77 8.01 -3.05
C PRO A 34 -9.83 7.06 -3.80
N VAL A 35 -10.35 5.95 -4.32
CA VAL A 35 -9.56 5.00 -5.13
C VAL A 35 -8.94 5.69 -6.34
N ALA A 36 -9.66 6.64 -6.95
CA ALA A 36 -9.16 7.44 -8.06
C ALA A 36 -7.87 8.21 -7.70
N LEU A 37 -7.79 8.81 -6.51
CA LEU A 37 -6.60 9.56 -6.10
C LEU A 37 -5.38 8.64 -5.99
N ARG A 38 -5.56 7.42 -5.45
CA ARG A 38 -4.49 6.42 -5.36
C ARG A 38 -3.97 6.00 -6.74
N LEU A 39 -4.88 5.82 -7.70
CA LEU A 39 -4.51 5.48 -9.09
C LEU A 39 -3.78 6.63 -9.79
N TRP A 40 -4.22 7.88 -9.60
CA TRP A 40 -3.54 9.04 -10.15
C TRP A 40 -2.15 9.23 -9.53
N LEU A 41 -2.03 9.06 -8.22
CA LEU A 41 -0.73 9.12 -7.53
C LEU A 41 0.22 8.03 -8.04
N SER A 42 -0.22 6.77 -8.15
CA SER A 42 0.63 5.71 -8.68
C SER A 42 1.03 5.95 -10.14
N LEU A 43 0.14 6.55 -10.94
CA LEU A 43 0.44 6.94 -12.33
C LEU A 43 1.52 8.04 -12.39
N VAL A 44 1.37 9.11 -11.60
CA VAL A 44 2.36 10.20 -11.54
C VAL A 44 3.72 9.67 -11.10
N LEU A 45 3.76 8.84 -10.05
CA LEU A 45 4.99 8.20 -9.59
C LEU A 45 5.61 7.29 -10.65
N ALA A 46 4.79 6.53 -11.40
CA ALA A 46 5.27 5.67 -12.47
C ALA A 46 5.88 6.46 -13.61
N VAL A 47 5.28 7.59 -13.98
CA VAL A 47 5.82 8.50 -15.00
C VAL A 47 7.16 9.08 -14.55
N LEU A 48 7.26 9.55 -13.31
CA LEU A 48 8.51 10.07 -12.76
C LEU A 48 9.63 9.01 -12.75
N LEU A 49 9.32 7.79 -12.29
CA LEU A 49 10.28 6.69 -12.30
C LEU A 49 10.67 6.27 -13.71
N PHE A 50 9.71 6.23 -14.65
CA PHE A 50 10.00 5.88 -16.04
C PHE A 50 11.00 6.85 -16.68
N PHE A 51 10.89 8.16 -16.43
CA PHE A 51 11.86 9.13 -16.93
C PHE A 51 13.18 9.12 -16.16
N SER A 52 13.17 8.74 -14.88
CA SER A 52 14.40 8.65 -14.07
C SER A 52 15.22 7.39 -14.35
N LEU A 53 14.58 6.31 -14.79
CA LEU A 53 15.25 5.05 -15.12
C LEU A 53 15.92 5.19 -16.50
N GLN A 54 17.25 5.30 -16.50
CA GLN A 54 18.07 5.32 -17.73
C GLN A 54 18.32 3.92 -18.30
N GLY A 55 17.62 2.89 -17.82
CA GLY A 55 17.77 1.52 -18.28
C GLY A 55 17.13 1.33 -19.66
N GLU A 56 17.78 0.55 -20.53
CA GLU A 56 17.13 0.10 -21.76
C GLU A 56 15.91 -0.77 -21.41
N PRO A 57 14.75 -0.52 -22.04
CA PRO A 57 13.58 -1.36 -21.83
C PRO A 57 13.94 -2.79 -22.25
N ALA A 58 13.70 -3.76 -21.37
CA ALA A 58 13.84 -5.16 -21.73
C ALA A 58 12.93 -5.45 -22.94
N PRO A 59 13.40 -6.23 -23.93
CA PRO A 59 12.60 -6.53 -25.11
C PRO A 59 11.26 -7.14 -24.71
N ALA A 60 10.21 -6.66 -25.36
CA ALA A 60 8.86 -7.13 -25.09
C ALA A 60 8.79 -8.65 -25.36
N PRO A 61 8.21 -9.46 -24.46
CA PRO A 61 8.01 -10.87 -24.75
C PRO A 61 7.10 -11.03 -25.97
N GLU A 62 7.54 -11.81 -26.96
CA GLU A 62 6.71 -12.18 -28.11
C GLU A 62 5.53 -13.08 -27.70
N ASP A 63 5.67 -13.80 -26.59
CA ASP A 63 4.65 -14.69 -26.05
C ASP A 63 3.73 -13.97 -25.05
N SER A 64 2.44 -13.91 -25.39
CA SER A 64 1.36 -13.39 -24.55
C SER A 64 1.31 -14.01 -23.14
N VAL A 65 1.66 -15.29 -22.99
CA VAL A 65 1.67 -15.98 -21.69
C VAL A 65 2.76 -15.41 -20.79
N ARG A 66 3.95 -15.18 -21.35
CA ARG A 66 5.09 -14.62 -20.62
C ARG A 66 4.83 -13.18 -20.17
N LEU A 67 4.11 -12.40 -20.97
CA LEU A 67 3.69 -11.06 -20.61
C LEU A 67 2.77 -11.04 -19.39
N VAL A 68 1.74 -11.91 -19.37
CA VAL A 68 0.83 -12.01 -18.22
C VAL A 68 1.58 -12.45 -16.95
N LEU A 69 2.51 -13.39 -17.07
CA LEU A 69 3.34 -13.84 -15.94
C LEU A 69 4.21 -12.71 -15.36
N LEU A 70 4.82 -11.88 -16.22
CA LEU A 70 5.60 -10.74 -15.77
C LEU A 70 4.74 -9.69 -15.05
N ILE A 71 3.57 -9.36 -15.60
CA ILE A 71 2.64 -8.44 -14.94
C ILE A 71 2.20 -8.99 -13.59
N ALA A 72 1.88 -10.29 -13.51
CA ALA A 72 1.50 -10.93 -12.27
C ALA A 72 2.64 -10.92 -11.23
N GLN A 73 3.88 -11.17 -11.66
CA GLN A 73 5.06 -11.09 -10.81
C GLN A 73 5.25 -9.66 -10.25
N GLU A 74 5.11 -8.64 -11.10
CA GLU A 74 5.25 -7.24 -10.70
C GLU A 74 4.14 -6.80 -9.74
N ALA A 75 2.89 -7.22 -10.00
CA ALA A 75 1.77 -7.01 -9.10
C ALA A 75 2.00 -7.67 -7.74
N LEU A 76 2.41 -8.94 -7.72
CA LEU A 76 2.70 -9.67 -6.48
C LEU A 76 3.86 -9.05 -5.71
N THR A 77 4.91 -8.60 -6.40
CA THR A 77 6.05 -7.93 -5.77
C THR A 77 5.61 -6.60 -5.14
N GLY A 78 4.83 -5.80 -5.86
CA GLY A 78 4.29 -4.55 -5.34
C GLY A 78 3.38 -4.76 -4.13
N LEU A 79 2.49 -5.75 -4.20
CA LEU A 79 1.62 -6.13 -3.09
C LEU A 79 2.41 -6.67 -1.89
N ALA A 80 3.44 -7.49 -2.11
CA ALA A 80 4.27 -8.00 -1.04
C ALA A 80 4.99 -6.85 -0.30
N LEU A 81 5.57 -5.90 -1.03
CA LEU A 81 6.23 -4.73 -0.44
C LEU A 81 5.26 -3.86 0.35
N GLY A 82 4.08 -3.56 -0.22
CA GLY A 82 3.05 -2.81 0.49
C GLY A 82 2.51 -3.54 1.73
N TYR A 83 2.39 -4.86 1.65
CA TYR A 83 1.95 -5.71 2.76
C TYR A 83 2.95 -5.72 3.92
N LEU A 84 4.26 -5.71 3.64
CA LEU A 84 5.27 -5.59 4.69
C LEU A 84 5.11 -4.29 5.49
N THR A 85 4.79 -3.18 4.81
CA THR A 85 4.49 -1.91 5.48
C THR A 85 3.21 -2.01 6.32
N LEU A 86 2.15 -2.65 5.80
CA LEU A 86 0.93 -2.90 6.58
C LEU A 86 1.21 -3.71 7.84
N LEU A 87 2.01 -4.78 7.73
CA LEU A 87 2.38 -5.61 8.87
C LEU A 87 3.09 -4.78 9.94
N PHE A 88 4.05 -3.94 9.55
CA PHE A 88 4.75 -3.06 10.49
C PHE A 88 3.76 -2.16 11.26
N PHE A 89 2.82 -1.51 10.56
CA PHE A 89 1.83 -0.66 11.22
C PHE A 89 0.81 -1.44 12.06
N SER A 90 0.49 -2.67 11.66
CA SER A 90 -0.40 -3.53 12.43
C SER A 90 0.15 -3.86 13.82
N LEU A 91 1.48 -3.87 14.00
CA LEU A 91 2.11 -4.10 15.30
C LEU A 91 1.69 -3.04 16.32
N PHE A 92 1.63 -1.77 15.93
CA PHE A 92 1.24 -0.67 16.81
C PHE A 92 -0.23 -0.75 17.23
N VAL A 93 -1.10 -1.09 16.29
CA VAL A 93 -2.53 -1.30 16.58
C VAL A 93 -2.66 -2.43 17.59
N ASN A 94 -2.09 -3.62 17.29
CA ASN A 94 -2.15 -4.80 18.15
C ASN A 94 -1.54 -4.54 19.55
N ALA A 95 -0.41 -3.84 19.63
CA ALA A 95 0.20 -3.46 20.91
C ALA A 95 -0.73 -2.56 21.73
N GLY A 96 -1.38 -1.57 21.09
CA GLY A 96 -2.38 -0.75 21.76
C GLY A 96 -3.61 -1.54 22.21
N GLN A 97 -4.05 -2.55 21.46
CA GLN A 97 -5.15 -3.44 21.90
C GLN A 97 -4.79 -4.20 23.18
N MET A 98 -3.55 -4.70 23.29
CA MET A 98 -3.08 -5.39 24.50
C MET A 98 -3.04 -4.46 25.72
N ILE A 99 -2.74 -3.17 25.51
CA ILE A 99 -2.77 -2.15 26.56
C ILE A 99 -4.21 -1.81 26.96
N ASP A 100 -5.13 -1.71 25.99
CA ASP A 100 -6.56 -1.48 26.26
C ASP A 100 -7.21 -2.64 27.04
N LEU A 101 -6.75 -3.88 26.80
CA LEU A 101 -7.16 -5.05 27.57
C LEU A 101 -6.66 -4.98 29.02
N SER A 102 -5.37 -4.67 29.21
CA SER A 102 -4.76 -4.67 30.56
C SER A 102 -5.20 -3.48 31.41
N SER A 103 -5.48 -2.33 30.80
CA SER A 103 -5.98 -1.13 31.49
C SER A 103 -7.47 -1.17 31.82
N GLY A 104 -8.21 -2.16 31.31
CA GLY A 104 -9.66 -2.28 31.51
C GLY A 104 -10.51 -1.30 30.70
N LEU A 105 -9.90 -0.50 29.81
CA LEU A 105 -10.62 0.42 28.92
C LEU A 105 -11.61 -0.32 28.01
N MET A 106 -11.31 -1.56 27.67
CA MET A 106 -12.21 -2.40 26.87
C MET A 106 -13.51 -2.77 27.61
N LEU A 107 -13.54 -2.69 28.95
CA LEU A 107 -14.75 -2.90 29.76
C LEU A 107 -15.71 -1.71 29.68
N SER A 108 -15.21 -0.49 29.42
CA SER A 108 -16.05 0.71 29.31
C SER A 108 -17.04 0.64 28.14
N ALA A 109 -16.67 -0.05 27.05
CA ALA A 109 -17.52 -0.29 25.90
C ALA A 109 -18.72 -1.23 26.20
N VAL A 110 -18.68 -1.96 27.31
CA VAL A 110 -19.82 -2.78 27.79
C VAL A 110 -20.83 -1.92 28.56
N PHE A 111 -20.37 -0.84 29.20
CA PHE A 111 -21.22 0.03 30.02
C PHE A 111 -21.93 1.13 29.20
N ASP A 112 -21.35 1.58 28.09
CA ASP A 112 -22.01 2.49 27.14
C ASP A 112 -21.85 2.02 25.68
N PRO A 113 -22.83 1.29 25.13
CA PRO A 113 -22.81 0.83 23.75
C PRO A 113 -23.06 1.94 22.72
N GLN A 114 -23.29 3.20 23.11
CA GLN A 114 -23.35 4.31 22.15
C GLN A 114 -22.00 4.60 21.49
N PHE A 115 -20.89 4.26 22.14
CA PHE A 115 -19.55 4.18 21.54
C PHE A 115 -19.30 2.86 20.78
N GLY A 116 -20.38 2.14 20.46
CA GLY A 116 -20.41 0.79 19.91
C GLY A 116 -19.38 0.52 18.83
N GLY A 117 -18.34 -0.22 19.21
CA GLY A 117 -17.34 -0.72 18.32
C GLY A 117 -16.06 -1.00 19.07
N GLN A 118 -15.44 -2.15 18.79
CA GLN A 118 -14.14 -2.61 19.27
C GLN A 118 -12.97 -1.72 18.79
N VAL A 119 -13.15 -0.40 18.73
CA VAL A 119 -12.12 0.54 18.34
C VAL A 119 -11.26 0.79 19.57
N THR A 120 -10.10 0.16 19.58
CA THR A 120 -9.08 0.32 20.62
C THR A 120 -8.54 1.75 20.57
N PHE A 121 -8.84 2.56 21.59
CA PHE A 121 -8.40 3.94 21.68
C PHE A 121 -6.88 4.03 21.64
N MET A 122 -6.19 3.20 22.42
CA MET A 122 -4.73 3.24 22.46
C MET A 122 -4.11 2.67 21.18
N GLY A 123 -4.74 1.69 20.55
CA GLY A 123 -4.34 1.16 19.24
C GLY A 123 -4.38 2.23 18.14
N GLN A 124 -5.45 3.03 18.10
CA GLN A 124 -5.56 4.13 17.15
C GLN A 124 -4.55 5.25 17.44
N PHE A 125 -4.33 5.58 18.71
CA PHE A 125 -3.35 6.58 19.12
C PHE A 125 -1.92 6.17 18.68
N TYR A 126 -1.50 4.94 18.97
CA TYR A 126 -0.19 4.44 18.55
C TYR A 126 -0.05 4.33 17.04
N TYR A 127 -1.11 3.96 16.33
CA TYR A 127 -1.11 3.96 14.87
C TYR A 127 -0.85 5.36 14.30
N LEU A 128 -1.55 6.38 14.80
CA LEU A 128 -1.34 7.77 14.35
C LEU A 128 0.06 8.28 14.71
N LEU A 129 0.55 7.94 15.90
CA LEU A 129 1.90 8.30 16.34
C LEU A 129 2.95 7.66 15.43
N ALA A 130 2.84 6.35 15.15
CA ALA A 130 3.72 5.66 14.22
C ALA A 130 3.70 6.28 12.82
N LEU A 131 2.54 6.76 12.38
CA LEU A 131 2.36 7.41 11.08
C LEU A 131 3.07 8.77 11.02
N VAL A 132 3.00 9.56 12.09
CA VAL A 132 3.75 10.83 12.20
C VAL A 132 5.26 10.58 12.21
N PHE A 133 5.72 9.59 13.00
CA PHE A 133 7.15 9.22 13.04
C PHE A 133 7.65 8.66 11.72
N TYR A 134 6.82 7.95 10.98
CA TYR A 134 7.19 7.41 9.67
C TYR A 134 7.33 8.52 8.60
N LEU A 135 6.57 9.61 8.73
CA LEU A 135 6.59 10.74 7.80
C LEU A 135 7.62 11.83 8.13
N THR A 136 8.18 11.82 9.34
CA THR A 136 9.17 12.80 9.81
C THR A 136 10.58 12.26 9.57
#